data_AF-A0A0Q7TCP1-F1
#
_entry.id   AF-A0A0Q7TCP1-F1
#
_cell.length_a   1.000
_cell.length_b   1.000
_cell.length_c   1.000
_cell.angle_alpha   90.00
_cell.angle_beta   90.00
_cell.angle_gamma   90.00
#
_symmetry.space_group_name_H-M   'P 1'
#
loop_
_entity.id
_entity.type
_entity.pdbx_description
1 polymer ?
#
loop_
_entity_poly.entity_id
_entity_poly.type
_entity_poly.pdbx_seq_one_letter_code
_entity_poly.pdbx_strand_id
1 'polypeptide(L)'
;MRAAFPIRLLGLALLPWLAAGPVLAETAQTAKPRAETPTPVSPVTVMPPTQKPKVVATWPTGGETIAPGVLVLKVVFDQQMTPRDFAYALGTGGERLDCLKTPRLLNDDKTFVLLCTTLPGKTYAVALNPDAPGGPAFSNLAENRAEPSALTFTTGTGEPVTKLRDAIKAAGLGGLDMPVEEAPETAKTAP
;
A
#
# COMPACT_ATOMS: atom_id res chain seq x y z
N MET A 1 51.04 -22.14 49.92
CA MET A 1 51.36 -22.18 51.37
C MET A 1 50.08 -22.57 52.11
N ARG A 2 50.12 -23.68 52.85
CA ARG A 2 49.01 -24.21 53.68
C ARG A 2 49.32 -23.88 55.15
N ALA A 3 48.33 -23.36 55.88
CA ALA A 3 48.24 -23.35 57.35
C ALA A 3 46.75 -23.02 57.65
N ALA A 4 45.89 -23.80 58.31
CA ALA A 4 45.92 -24.74 59.43
C ALA A 4 45.93 -24.08 60.84
N PHE A 5 44.84 -24.39 61.59
CA PHE A 5 44.59 -24.33 63.05
C PHE A 5 44.15 -23.00 63.70
N PRO A 6 43.51 -23.01 64.91
CA PRO A 6 42.63 -24.02 65.54
C PRO A 6 41.37 -23.45 66.26
N ILE A 7 40.48 -24.37 66.66
CA ILE A 7 39.33 -24.21 67.58
C ILE A 7 39.79 -24.11 69.05
N ARG A 8 39.11 -23.31 69.89
CA ARG A 8 39.00 -23.54 71.36
C ARG A 8 37.64 -23.07 71.92
N LEU A 9 37.03 -23.93 72.73
CA LEU A 9 35.75 -23.82 73.44
C LEU A 9 35.86 -23.11 74.81
N LEU A 10 34.69 -22.64 75.31
CA LEU A 10 34.06 -22.92 76.63
C LEU A 10 33.93 -21.79 77.69
N GLY A 11 32.70 -21.70 78.24
CA GLY A 11 32.32 -21.14 79.57
C GLY A 11 31.50 -19.85 79.49
N LEU A 12 30.16 -19.81 79.49
CA LEU A 12 29.09 -20.27 80.41
C LEU A 12 28.99 -19.48 81.74
N ALA A 13 27.75 -18.99 82.02
CA ALA A 13 27.13 -18.53 83.28
C ALA A 13 26.60 -17.07 83.16
N LEU A 14 25.41 -16.64 83.61
CA LEU A 14 24.42 -17.10 84.60
C LEU A 14 23.08 -16.35 84.32
N LEU A 15 21.93 -17.05 84.43
CA LEU A 15 20.56 -16.47 84.67
C LEU A 15 20.36 -16.33 86.21
N PRO A 16 19.46 -15.49 86.79
CA PRO A 16 17.98 -15.58 86.58
C PRO A 16 17.07 -14.34 86.87
N TRP A 17 15.79 -14.47 86.46
CA TRP A 17 14.48 -13.99 87.05
C TRP A 17 14.21 -12.47 87.32
N LEU A 18 12.99 -11.89 87.27
CA LEU A 18 11.59 -12.32 87.54
C LEU A 18 10.56 -11.30 86.95
N ALA A 19 9.41 -11.84 86.48
CA ALA A 19 8.02 -11.35 86.50
C ALA A 19 7.57 -9.92 86.07
N ALA A 20 6.60 -9.89 85.13
CA ALA A 20 5.21 -9.37 85.27
C ALA A 20 4.68 -8.68 83.99
N GLY A 21 3.50 -9.11 83.50
CA GLY A 21 2.75 -8.47 82.40
C GLY A 21 2.09 -7.13 82.81
N PRO A 22 1.33 -6.43 81.93
CA PRO A 22 0.27 -7.02 81.10
C PRO A 22 0.21 -6.56 79.63
N VAL A 23 -0.61 -7.29 78.88
CA VAL A 23 -1.13 -7.01 77.54
C VAL A 23 -1.88 -5.68 77.50
N LEU A 24 -1.63 -4.85 76.47
CA LEU A 24 -2.60 -3.91 75.91
C LEU A 24 -2.23 -3.51 74.47
N ALA A 25 -3.09 -3.96 73.55
CA ALA A 25 -3.41 -3.36 72.26
C ALA A 25 -2.27 -3.10 71.27
N GLU A 26 -1.90 -4.14 70.53
CA GLU A 26 -1.40 -3.99 69.17
C GLU A 26 -2.57 -3.51 68.30
N THR A 27 -2.52 -2.26 67.85
CA THR A 27 -3.40 -1.80 66.78
C THR A 27 -3.03 -2.57 65.53
N ALA A 28 -3.80 -3.61 65.22
CA ALA A 28 -3.85 -4.22 63.91
C ALA A 28 -4.26 -3.12 62.91
N GLN A 29 -3.27 -2.43 62.35
CA GLN A 29 -3.43 -1.79 61.05
C GLN A 29 -3.61 -2.92 60.06
N THR A 30 -4.87 -3.25 59.78
CA THR A 30 -5.25 -3.93 58.55
C THR A 30 -4.75 -3.07 57.40
N ALA A 31 -3.49 -3.29 56.99
CA ALA A 31 -2.98 -2.78 55.74
C ALA A 31 -3.79 -3.45 54.64
N LYS A 32 -4.85 -2.76 54.22
CA LYS A 32 -5.62 -3.09 53.02
C LYS A 32 -4.60 -3.32 51.90
N PRO A 33 -4.60 -4.47 51.20
CA PRO A 33 -3.73 -4.65 50.05
C PRO A 33 -3.97 -3.46 49.12
N ARG A 34 -2.92 -2.68 48.86
CA ARG A 34 -3.00 -1.59 47.88
C ARG A 34 -3.27 -2.28 46.56
N ALA A 35 -4.52 -2.21 46.11
CA ALA A 35 -4.90 -2.67 44.79
C ALA A 35 -4.02 -1.91 43.80
N GLU A 36 -3.10 -2.62 43.16
CA GLU A 36 -2.35 -2.10 42.03
C GLU A 36 -3.37 -1.82 40.94
N THR A 37 -3.67 -0.54 40.71
CA THR A 37 -4.52 -0.14 39.61
C THR A 37 -3.85 -0.60 38.31
N PRO A 38 -4.45 -1.50 37.53
CA PRO A 38 -3.83 -1.95 36.28
C PRO A 38 -3.58 -0.74 35.39
N THR A 39 -2.34 -0.55 34.95
CA THR A 39 -2.00 0.52 34.01
C THR A 39 -2.82 0.32 32.73
N PRO A 40 -3.65 1.30 32.33
CA PRO A 40 -4.45 1.16 31.12
C PRO A 40 -3.51 1.22 29.91
N VAL A 41 -3.32 0.08 29.25
CA VAL A 41 -2.68 0.03 27.94
C VAL A 41 -3.77 0.21 26.88
N SER A 42 -3.58 1.17 25.97
CA SER A 42 -4.49 1.36 24.85
C SER A 42 -4.50 0.11 23.97
N PRO A 43 -5.69 -0.37 23.53
CA PRO A 43 -5.77 -1.53 22.67
C PRO A 43 -5.05 -1.26 21.34
N VAL A 44 -4.07 -2.10 21.01
CA VAL A 44 -3.44 -2.11 19.69
C VAL A 44 -4.42 -2.76 18.71
N THR A 45 -4.89 -2.00 17.73
CA THR A 45 -5.73 -2.55 16.65
C THR A 45 -4.81 -3.21 15.63
N VAL A 46 -4.89 -4.53 15.51
CA VAL A 46 -4.20 -5.29 14.45
C VAL A 46 -5.10 -5.26 13.22
N MET A 47 -4.67 -4.53 12.19
CA MET A 47 -5.35 -4.56 10.89
C MET A 47 -4.99 -5.88 10.18
N PRO A 48 -5.95 -6.62 9.63
CA PRO A 48 -5.66 -7.78 8.81
C PRO A 48 -4.68 -7.41 7.69
N PRO A 49 -3.71 -8.29 7.32
CA PRO A 49 -2.84 -8.05 6.18
C PRO A 49 -3.67 -7.74 4.93
N THR A 50 -3.51 -6.54 4.40
CA THR A 50 -4.14 -6.12 3.15
C THR A 50 -3.44 -6.84 2.00
N GLN A 51 -4.20 -7.40 1.07
CA GLN A 51 -3.62 -8.13 -0.07
C GLN A 51 -2.97 -7.16 -1.06
N LYS A 52 -2.03 -7.65 -1.86
CA LYS A 52 -1.46 -6.87 -2.97
C LYS A 52 -2.50 -6.77 -4.08
N PRO A 53 -2.75 -5.59 -4.66
CA PRO A 53 -3.62 -5.46 -5.82
C PRO A 53 -3.09 -6.23 -7.02
N LYS A 54 -4.00 -6.67 -7.89
CA LYS A 54 -3.69 -7.40 -9.11
C LYS A 54 -4.39 -6.77 -10.29
N VAL A 55 -3.74 -6.79 -11.44
CA VAL A 55 -4.38 -6.40 -12.70
C VAL A 55 -5.37 -7.49 -13.10
N VAL A 56 -6.63 -7.13 -13.26
CA VAL A 56 -7.71 -8.06 -13.65
C VAL A 56 -8.16 -7.88 -15.08
N ALA A 57 -7.94 -6.69 -15.66
CA ALA A 57 -8.21 -6.44 -17.06
C ALA A 57 -7.31 -5.32 -17.59
N THR A 58 -7.01 -5.38 -18.88
CA THR A 58 -6.35 -4.30 -19.62
C THR A 58 -7.12 -4.02 -20.90
N TRP A 59 -6.95 -2.81 -21.41
CA TRP A 59 -7.17 -2.56 -22.84
C TRP A 59 -5.95 -1.85 -23.41
N PRO A 60 -5.31 -2.36 -24.47
CA PRO A 60 -5.66 -3.59 -25.20
C PRO A 60 -5.55 -4.85 -24.34
N THR A 61 -6.22 -5.92 -24.77
CA THR A 61 -6.08 -7.24 -24.15
C THR A 61 -4.72 -7.84 -24.53
N GLY A 62 -4.16 -8.69 -23.67
CA GLY A 62 -2.90 -9.39 -23.98
C GLY A 62 -3.01 -10.20 -25.28
N GLY A 63 -2.08 -9.98 -26.20
CA GLY A 63 -2.01 -10.62 -27.52
C GLY A 63 -2.96 -10.03 -28.57
N GLU A 64 -3.73 -8.99 -28.24
CA GLU A 64 -4.66 -8.38 -29.17
C GLU A 64 -3.94 -7.62 -30.30
N THR A 65 -4.54 -7.60 -31.49
CA THR A 65 -4.12 -6.72 -32.59
C THR A 65 -5.12 -5.58 -32.74
N ILE A 66 -4.66 -4.34 -32.60
CA ILE A 66 -5.50 -3.13 -32.65
C ILE A 66 -5.14 -2.22 -33.83
N ALA A 67 -5.97 -1.21 -34.09
CA ALA A 67 -5.60 -0.12 -35.00
C ALA A 67 -4.45 0.71 -34.41
N PRO A 68 -3.50 1.21 -35.24
CA PRO A 68 -2.43 2.10 -34.77
C PRO A 68 -2.96 3.51 -34.45
N GLY A 69 -2.11 4.39 -33.91
CA GLY A 69 -2.43 5.79 -33.62
C GLY A 69 -2.65 6.07 -32.14
N VAL A 70 -3.58 6.97 -31.83
CA VAL A 70 -3.94 7.37 -30.46
C VAL A 70 -4.53 6.18 -29.70
N LEU A 71 -3.96 5.91 -28.53
CA LEU A 71 -4.33 4.80 -27.66
C LEU A 71 -4.63 5.30 -26.25
N VAL A 72 -5.70 4.82 -25.63
CA VAL A 72 -5.95 4.99 -24.19
C VAL A 72 -5.64 3.68 -23.48
N LEU A 73 -4.41 3.47 -23.01
CA LEU A 73 -4.07 2.26 -22.26
C LEU A 73 -4.89 2.23 -20.96
N LYS A 74 -5.74 1.23 -20.83
CA LYS A 74 -6.59 0.99 -19.65
C LYS A 74 -6.01 -0.14 -18.82
N VAL A 75 -5.93 0.05 -17.51
CA VAL A 75 -5.49 -0.96 -16.54
C VAL A 75 -6.49 -1.00 -15.39
N VAL A 76 -7.12 -2.14 -15.15
CA VAL A 76 -8.12 -2.34 -14.10
C VAL A 76 -7.54 -3.22 -13.01
N PHE A 77 -7.61 -2.77 -11.77
CA PHE A 77 -7.19 -3.53 -10.59
C PHE A 77 -8.40 -4.19 -9.89
N ASP A 78 -8.14 -5.25 -9.13
CA ASP A 78 -9.14 -5.95 -8.31
C ASP A 78 -9.62 -5.11 -7.09
N GLN A 79 -8.82 -4.15 -6.67
CA GLN A 79 -8.98 -3.36 -5.44
C GLN A 79 -8.97 -1.86 -5.73
N GLN A 80 -9.49 -1.06 -4.80
CA GLN A 80 -9.37 0.39 -4.86
C GLN A 80 -7.91 0.82 -4.75
N MET A 81 -7.54 1.78 -5.60
CA MET A 81 -6.18 2.25 -5.81
C MET A 81 -6.01 3.70 -5.38
N THR A 82 -4.78 4.12 -5.16
CA THR A 82 -4.44 5.52 -4.91
C THR A 82 -3.85 6.17 -6.16
N PRO A 83 -4.20 7.44 -6.49
CA PRO A 83 -3.65 8.13 -7.66
C PRO A 83 -2.27 8.76 -7.39
N ARG A 84 -1.65 8.50 -6.23
CA ARG A 84 -0.43 9.18 -5.77
C ARG A 84 0.81 8.82 -6.59
N ASP A 85 0.99 7.55 -6.88
CA ASP A 85 2.19 7.01 -7.52
C ASP A 85 1.82 5.94 -8.55
N PHE A 86 2.70 5.74 -9.52
CA PHE A 86 2.52 4.78 -10.61
C PHE A 86 3.89 4.37 -11.15
N ALA A 87 3.98 3.15 -11.69
CA ALA A 87 5.19 2.69 -12.35
C ALA A 87 4.84 1.79 -13.53
N TYR A 88 5.32 2.19 -14.70
CA TYR A 88 5.32 1.38 -15.90
C TYR A 88 6.63 1.57 -16.66
N ALA A 89 7.09 0.52 -17.33
CA ALA A 89 8.28 0.56 -18.15
C ALA A 89 8.11 -0.29 -19.41
N LEU A 90 9.17 -0.33 -20.21
CA LEU A 90 9.29 -1.25 -21.33
C LEU A 90 9.18 -2.70 -20.82
N GLY A 91 8.25 -3.47 -21.37
CA GLY A 91 8.14 -4.90 -21.15
C GLY A 91 9.07 -5.71 -22.05
N THR A 92 9.05 -7.03 -21.88
CA THR A 92 9.89 -7.95 -22.67
C THR A 92 9.27 -8.22 -24.05
N GLY A 93 10.10 -8.24 -25.10
CA GLY A 93 9.69 -8.76 -26.42
C GLY A 93 8.87 -7.80 -27.28
N GLY A 94 8.83 -6.51 -26.97
CA GLY A 94 8.15 -5.50 -27.78
C GLY A 94 8.83 -4.13 -27.70
N GLU A 95 8.26 -3.16 -28.42
CA GLU A 95 8.70 -1.77 -28.41
C GLU A 95 8.13 -1.00 -27.21
N ARG A 96 8.80 0.12 -26.88
CA ARG A 96 8.35 1.03 -25.82
C ARG A 96 7.11 1.77 -26.30
N LEU A 97 6.07 1.76 -25.48
CA LEU A 97 4.88 2.56 -25.71
C LEU A 97 5.16 4.02 -25.33
N ASP A 98 4.81 4.95 -26.22
CA ASP A 98 4.96 6.39 -25.98
C ASP A 98 3.71 6.91 -25.29
N CYS A 99 3.81 7.20 -23.99
CA CYS A 99 2.68 7.59 -23.14
C CYS A 99 2.96 8.91 -22.43
N LEU A 100 1.88 9.66 -22.17
CA LEU A 100 1.93 10.76 -21.20
C LEU A 100 2.38 10.24 -19.83
N LYS A 101 3.12 11.08 -19.11
CA LYS A 101 3.78 10.70 -17.86
C LYS A 101 2.80 10.29 -16.77
N THR A 102 1.64 10.95 -16.67
CA THR A 102 0.73 10.81 -15.53
C THR A 102 -0.54 10.06 -15.94
N PRO A 103 -0.77 8.85 -15.41
CA PRO A 103 -2.04 8.15 -15.48
C PRO A 103 -3.15 8.91 -14.75
N ARG A 104 -4.38 8.74 -15.19
CA ARG A 104 -5.57 9.18 -14.44
C ARG A 104 -6.26 7.97 -13.82
N LEU A 105 -6.56 8.05 -12.53
CA LEU A 105 -7.50 7.15 -11.86
C LEU A 105 -8.94 7.57 -12.20
N LEU A 106 -9.76 6.64 -12.63
CA LEU A 106 -11.17 6.87 -12.94
C LEU A 106 -12.06 6.83 -11.69
N ASN A 107 -13.33 7.17 -11.87
CA ASN A 107 -14.30 7.32 -10.78
C ASN A 107 -14.69 6.00 -10.10
N ASP A 108 -14.28 4.85 -10.64
CA ASP A 108 -14.44 3.55 -9.99
C ASP A 108 -13.37 3.25 -8.94
N ASP A 109 -12.38 4.15 -8.79
CA ASP A 109 -11.20 4.04 -7.94
C ASP A 109 -10.35 2.79 -8.21
N LYS A 110 -10.54 2.11 -9.34
CA LYS A 110 -9.83 0.85 -9.68
C LYS A 110 -9.15 0.90 -11.03
N THR A 111 -9.63 1.77 -11.92
CA THR A 111 -9.19 1.83 -13.31
C THR A 111 -8.26 3.01 -13.52
N PHE A 112 -7.05 2.73 -14.02
CA PHE A 112 -6.15 3.74 -14.54
C PHE A 112 -6.22 3.82 -16.05
N VAL A 113 -6.14 5.04 -16.57
CA VAL A 113 -6.02 5.31 -18.00
C VAL A 113 -4.78 6.15 -18.29
N LEU A 114 -4.03 5.77 -19.32
CA LEU A 114 -2.88 6.49 -19.83
C LEU A 114 -3.11 6.81 -21.31
N LEU A 115 -2.91 8.06 -21.69
CA LEU A 115 -2.92 8.45 -23.10
C LEU A 115 -1.55 8.15 -23.72
N CYS A 116 -1.56 7.37 -24.79
CA CYS A 116 -0.38 6.91 -25.50
C CYS A 116 -0.54 7.04 -27.02
N THR A 117 0.55 6.84 -27.75
CA THR A 117 0.56 6.73 -29.21
C THR A 117 1.25 5.45 -29.65
N THR A 118 0.81 4.93 -30.80
CA THR A 118 1.33 3.72 -31.42
C THR A 118 1.55 3.93 -32.91
N LEU A 119 2.57 3.27 -33.45
CA LEU A 119 2.89 3.25 -34.86
C LEU A 119 2.29 2.01 -35.53
N PRO A 120 2.03 2.04 -36.86
CA PRO A 120 1.54 0.89 -37.60
C PRO A 120 2.51 -0.30 -37.63
N GLY A 121 1.98 -1.53 -37.56
CA GLY A 121 2.74 -2.77 -37.75
C GLY A 121 3.75 -3.08 -36.64
N LYS A 122 3.53 -2.57 -35.42
CA LYS A 122 4.45 -2.71 -34.28
C LYS A 122 3.90 -3.67 -33.24
N THR A 123 4.80 -4.28 -32.48
CA THR A 123 4.45 -5.01 -31.25
C THR A 123 4.96 -4.21 -30.07
N TYR A 124 4.08 -3.92 -29.12
CA TYR A 124 4.39 -3.15 -27.92
C TYR A 124 4.40 -4.06 -26.70
N ALA A 125 5.29 -3.77 -25.76
CA ALA A 125 5.36 -4.46 -24.47
C ALA A 125 5.43 -3.46 -23.33
N VAL A 126 4.55 -3.63 -22.34
CA VAL A 126 4.44 -2.78 -21.15
C VAL A 126 4.62 -3.66 -19.93
N ALA A 127 5.52 -3.27 -19.03
CA ALA A 127 5.62 -3.85 -17.70
C ALA A 127 5.04 -2.87 -16.69
N LEU A 128 4.12 -3.34 -15.85
CA LEU A 128 3.48 -2.59 -14.77
C LEU A 128 4.16 -2.98 -13.45
N ASN A 129 4.53 -1.98 -12.66
CA ASN A 129 5.30 -2.13 -11.43
C ASN A 129 6.57 -3.01 -11.56
N PRO A 130 7.42 -2.82 -12.59
CA PRO A 130 8.56 -3.71 -12.86
C PRO A 130 9.66 -3.67 -11.79
N ASP A 131 9.81 -2.54 -11.10
CA ASP A 131 10.91 -2.32 -10.16
C ASP A 131 10.72 -3.05 -8.82
N ALA A 132 11.83 -3.22 -8.10
CA ALA A 132 11.87 -3.75 -6.74
C ALA A 132 11.15 -2.83 -5.73
N PRO A 133 10.76 -3.34 -4.54
CA PRO A 133 10.11 -2.53 -3.51
C PRO A 133 10.94 -1.30 -3.11
N GLY A 134 10.25 -0.16 -2.87
CA GLY A 134 10.87 1.10 -2.40
C GLY A 134 10.82 2.27 -3.39
N GLY A 135 10.42 2.04 -4.65
CA GLY A 135 10.14 3.10 -5.63
C GLY A 135 8.64 3.32 -5.87
N PRO A 136 8.28 4.30 -6.74
CA PRO A 136 6.90 4.54 -7.16
C PRO A 136 6.22 3.27 -7.65
N ALA A 137 4.91 3.16 -7.44
CA ALA A 137 4.13 2.00 -7.86
C ALA A 137 2.64 2.29 -7.87
N PHE A 138 1.91 1.63 -8.78
CA PHE A 138 0.48 1.43 -8.60
C PHE A 138 0.24 0.69 -7.28
N SER A 139 -0.53 1.30 -6.39
CA SER A 139 -0.74 0.80 -5.02
C SER A 139 -2.18 1.00 -4.56
N ASN A 140 -2.63 0.19 -3.60
CA ASN A 140 -3.94 0.41 -2.97
C ASN A 140 -3.92 1.51 -1.90
N LEU A 141 -5.08 1.77 -1.32
CA LEU A 141 -5.26 2.73 -0.22
C LEU A 141 -4.45 2.39 1.05
N ALA A 142 -4.04 1.13 1.20
CA ALA A 142 -3.18 0.67 2.29
C ALA A 142 -1.69 0.70 1.93
N GLU A 143 -1.32 1.37 0.83
CA GLU A 143 0.05 1.51 0.34
C GLU A 143 0.72 0.18 -0.04
N ASN A 144 -0.06 -0.88 -0.26
CA ASN A 144 0.47 -2.10 -0.86
C ASN A 144 0.69 -1.90 -2.34
N ARG A 145 1.93 -2.08 -2.78
CA ARG A 145 2.30 -2.19 -4.19
C ARG A 145 1.54 -3.33 -4.86
N ALA A 146 0.96 -3.05 -6.02
CA ALA A 146 0.33 -4.06 -6.87
C ALA A 146 1.38 -5.08 -7.37
N GLU A 147 0.93 -6.32 -7.57
CA GLU A 147 1.76 -7.36 -8.17
C GLU A 147 2.27 -6.92 -9.56
N PRO A 148 3.55 -7.20 -9.90
CA PRO A 148 4.05 -6.92 -11.24
C PRO A 148 3.20 -7.63 -12.30
N SER A 149 2.94 -6.94 -13.39
CA SER A 149 2.16 -7.48 -14.52
C SER A 149 2.79 -7.05 -15.84
N ALA A 150 2.56 -7.82 -16.90
CA ALA A 150 3.06 -7.52 -18.23
C ALA A 150 1.93 -7.60 -19.25
N LEU A 151 1.97 -6.69 -20.21
CA LEU A 151 1.04 -6.62 -21.33
C LEU A 151 1.84 -6.56 -22.63
N THR A 152 1.46 -7.39 -23.60
CA THR A 152 1.95 -7.31 -24.98
C THR A 152 0.78 -7.25 -25.92
N PHE A 153 0.84 -6.38 -26.93
CA PHE A 153 -0.17 -6.28 -27.99
C PHE A 153 0.49 -5.81 -29.29
N THR A 154 -0.22 -5.95 -30.40
CA THR A 154 0.29 -5.59 -31.73
C THR A 154 -0.62 -4.55 -32.37
N THR A 155 -0.07 -3.73 -33.26
CA THR A 155 -0.83 -2.83 -34.13
C THR A 155 -0.84 -3.33 -35.56
N GLY A 156 -2.00 -3.23 -36.20
CA GLY A 156 -2.12 -3.46 -37.64
C GLY A 156 -1.49 -2.33 -38.47
N THR A 157 -1.57 -2.46 -39.79
CA THR A 157 -1.14 -1.44 -40.76
C THR A 157 -2.31 -0.66 -41.37
N GLY A 158 -3.50 -0.78 -40.78
CA GLY A 158 -4.71 -0.10 -41.23
C GLY A 158 -4.74 1.39 -40.86
N GLU A 159 -5.90 2.02 -41.08
CA GLU A 159 -6.10 3.44 -40.79
C GLU A 159 -5.85 3.76 -39.30
N PRO A 160 -4.97 4.73 -38.99
CA PRO A 160 -4.71 5.10 -37.60
C PRO A 160 -5.89 5.82 -36.93
N VAL A 161 -6.10 5.51 -35.66
CA VAL A 161 -6.95 6.30 -34.77
C VAL A 161 -6.27 7.65 -34.54
N THR A 162 -6.91 8.73 -34.96
CA THR A 162 -6.34 10.09 -34.86
C THR A 162 -7.05 10.96 -33.81
N LYS A 163 -8.24 10.55 -33.36
CA LYS A 163 -9.06 11.31 -32.42
C LYS A 163 -9.11 10.63 -31.07
N LEU A 164 -8.90 11.41 -30.00
CA LEU A 164 -9.01 10.92 -28.63
C LEU A 164 -10.38 10.28 -28.34
N ARG A 165 -11.46 10.86 -28.86
CA ARG A 165 -12.82 10.32 -28.69
C ARG A 165 -12.96 8.89 -29.21
N ASP A 166 -12.33 8.58 -30.33
CA ASP A 166 -12.39 7.24 -30.93
C ASP A 166 -11.53 6.25 -30.13
N ALA A 167 -10.38 6.70 -29.60
CA ALA A 167 -9.56 5.89 -28.70
C ALA A 167 -10.26 5.58 -27.37
N ILE A 168 -10.95 6.57 -26.77
CA ILE A 168 -11.79 6.39 -25.57
C ILE A 168 -12.90 5.36 -25.83
N LYS A 169 -13.59 5.49 -26.97
CA LYS A 169 -14.63 4.53 -27.38
C LYS A 169 -14.06 3.12 -27.57
N ALA A 170 -12.89 3.01 -28.21
CA ALA A 170 -12.23 1.72 -28.43
C ALA A 170 -11.82 1.05 -27.10
N ALA A 171 -11.41 1.85 -26.10
CA ALA A 171 -11.15 1.38 -24.75
C ALA A 171 -12.42 1.00 -23.95
N GLY A 172 -13.61 1.18 -24.53
CA GLY A 172 -14.88 0.93 -23.87
C GLY A 172 -15.15 1.88 -22.70
N LEU A 173 -14.56 3.08 -22.72
CA LEU A 173 -14.77 4.11 -21.72
C LEU A 173 -16.03 4.92 -22.08
N GLY A 174 -16.96 5.06 -21.13
CA GLY A 174 -18.24 5.74 -21.32
C GLY A 174 -18.19 7.24 -21.00
N GLY A 175 -19.31 7.95 -21.20
CA GLY A 175 -19.41 9.40 -20.98
C GLY A 175 -19.17 9.87 -19.53
N LEU A 176 -19.20 8.96 -18.55
CA LEU A 176 -18.89 9.24 -17.13
C LEU A 176 -17.37 9.26 -16.84
N ASP A 177 -16.54 8.93 -17.85
CA ASP A 177 -15.09 8.86 -17.76
C ASP A 177 -14.38 9.98 -18.55
N MET A 178 -15.12 10.89 -19.20
CA MET A 178 -14.54 11.96 -20.02
C MET A 178 -13.90 13.08 -19.18
N PRO A 179 -12.85 13.75 -19.70
CA PRO A 179 -12.25 14.93 -19.08
C PRO A 179 -13.19 16.13 -19.27
N VAL A 180 -13.81 16.62 -18.19
CA VAL A 180 -14.41 17.95 -18.19
C VAL A 180 -13.45 18.87 -17.47
N GLU A 181 -12.60 19.51 -18.26
CA GLU A 181 -12.33 20.92 -18.01
C GLU A 181 -12.82 21.63 -19.27
N GLU A 182 -14.15 21.86 -19.31
CA GLU A 182 -14.73 22.81 -20.26
C GLU A 182 -14.06 24.16 -19.97
N ALA A 183 -13.26 24.64 -20.93
CA ALA A 183 -12.83 26.02 -20.91
C ALA A 183 -14.09 26.90 -20.79
N PRO A 184 -14.11 27.93 -19.92
CA PRO A 184 -15.26 28.80 -19.82
C PRO A 184 -15.54 29.35 -21.21
N GLU A 185 -16.77 29.15 -21.71
CA GLU A 185 -17.21 29.76 -22.96
C GLU A 185 -16.91 31.25 -22.85
N THR A 186 -15.97 31.74 -23.67
CA THR A 186 -15.80 33.16 -23.86
C THR A 186 -17.12 33.66 -24.41
N ALA A 187 -17.89 34.29 -23.52
CA ALA A 187 -19.16 34.91 -23.85
C ALA A 187 -18.96 35.71 -25.14
N LYS A 188 -19.61 35.23 -26.18
CA LYS A 188 -19.65 35.85 -27.50
C LYS A 188 -20.47 37.14 -27.35
N THR A 189 -19.86 38.19 -26.83
CA THR A 189 -20.40 39.54 -26.94
C THR A 189 -19.91 40.10 -28.27
N ALA A 190 -20.81 40.08 -29.25
CA ALA A 190 -20.77 40.96 -30.41
C ALA A 190 -22.21 41.31 -30.77
N PRO A 191 -22.51 42.50 -31.33
CA PRO A 191 -21.68 43.68 -31.53
C PRO A 191 -21.96 44.82 -30.52
#